data_AF-A0A4S0W2E7-F1
#
_entry.id   AF-A0A4S0W2E7-F1
#
_cell.length_a   1.000
_cell.length_b   1.000
_cell.length_c   1.000
_cell.angle_alpha   90.00
_cell.angle_beta   90.00
_cell.angle_gamma   90.00
#
_symmetry.space_group_name_H-M   'P 1'
#
loop_
_entity.id
_entity.type
_entity.pdbx_description
1 polymer ?
#
loop_
_entity_poly.entity_id
_entity_poly.type
_entity_poly.pdbx_seq_one_letter_code
_entity_poly.pdbx_strand_id
1 'polypeptide(L)' 'MDDELAMLAGVHKTLCRERGIELDSVRGQRLAAHLFKMFLNGLTEQEELLHAARNRGPLIPPGQAFQQPLST' A
#
# COMPACT_ATOMS: atom_id res chain seq x y z
N MET A 1 1.87 -18.68 -7.41
CA MET A 1 2.18 -18.57 -5.97
C MET A 1 3.60 -18.05 -5.73
N ASP A 2 4.66 -18.77 -6.14
CA ASP A 2 6.04 -18.29 -5.90
C ASP A 2 6.36 -16.98 -6.64
N ASP A 3 5.91 -16.84 -7.89
CA ASP A 3 6.09 -15.62 -8.69
C ASP A 3 5.33 -14.42 -8.11
N GLU A 4 4.13 -14.65 -7.57
CA GLU A 4 3.28 -13.61 -6.96
C GLU A 4 3.88 -13.13 -5.63
N LEU A 5 4.39 -14.04 -4.82
CA LEU A 5 5.09 -13.69 -3.58
C LEU A 5 6.40 -12.95 -3.86
N ALA A 6 7.16 -13.38 -4.87
CA ALA A 6 8.36 -12.69 -5.33
C ALA A 6 8.06 -11.28 -5.82
N MET A 7 6.97 -11.11 -6.58
CA MET A 7 6.47 -9.81 -7.03
C MET A 7 6.08 -8.92 -5.84
N LEU A 8 5.28 -9.43 -4.89
CA LEU A 8 4.88 -8.68 -3.70
C LEU A 8 6.08 -8.26 -2.85
N ALA A 9 7.06 -9.14 -2.68
CA ALA A 9 8.31 -8.83 -1.99
C ALA A 9 9.13 -7.75 -2.75
N GLY A 10 9.15 -7.80 -4.08
CA GLY A 10 9.78 -6.78 -4.93
C GLY A 10 9.14 -5.41 -4.79
N VAL A 11 7.80 -5.35 -4.80
CA VAL A 11 7.03 -4.11 -4.57
C VAL A 11 7.28 -3.57 -3.17
N HIS A 12 7.24 -4.43 -2.15
CA HIS A 12 7.50 -4.06 -0.75
C HIS A 12 8.89 -3.44 -0.58
N LYS A 13 9.93 -4.09 -1.12
CA LYS A 13 11.32 -3.58 -1.10
C LYS A 13 11.44 -2.23 -1.79
N THR A 14 10.82 -2.09 -2.95
CA THR A 14 10.85 -0.85 -3.74
C THR A 14 10.25 0.31 -2.95
N LEU A 15 9.05 0.12 -2.40
CA LEU A 15 8.34 1.17 -1.64
C LEU A 15 9.01 1.48 -0.29
N CYS A 16 9.60 0.49 0.37
CA CYS A 16 10.38 0.72 1.59
C CYS A 16 11.61 1.59 1.29
N ARG A 17 12.35 1.28 0.23
CA ARG A 17 13.49 2.09 -0.23
C ARG A 17 13.08 3.52 -0.59
N GLU A 18 12.01 3.68 -1.37
CA GLU A 18 11.49 4.99 -1.77
C GLU A 18 11.09 5.88 -0.59
N ARG A 19 10.65 5.28 0.51
CA ARG A 19 10.12 5.98 1.68
C ARG A 19 11.10 6.04 2.86
N GLY A 20 12.31 5.51 2.70
CA GLY A 20 13.30 5.38 3.77
C GLY A 20 12.78 4.54 4.96
N ILE A 21 12.06 3.47 4.68
CA ILE A 21 11.50 2.56 5.69
C ILE A 21 12.37 1.30 5.75
N GLU A 22 12.82 0.93 6.95
CA GLU A 22 13.44 -0.38 7.19
C GLU A 22 12.43 -1.51 6.96
N LEU A 23 12.84 -2.54 6.22
CA LEU A 23 11.96 -3.63 5.77
C LEU A 23 11.24 -4.33 6.94
N ASP A 24 12.00 -4.64 7.99
CA ASP A 24 11.52 -5.39 9.16
C ASP A 24 10.90 -4.50 10.25
N SER A 25 10.84 -3.18 10.02
CA SER A 25 10.15 -2.28 10.94
C SER A 25 8.66 -2.54 10.96
N VAL A 26 7.99 -2.15 12.05
CA VAL A 26 6.51 -2.19 12.15
C VAL A 26 5.86 -1.45 10.98
N ARG A 27 6.48 -0.35 10.52
CA ARG A 27 6.00 0.44 9.38
C ARG A 27 6.18 -0.32 8.05
N GLY A 28 7.29 -1.05 7.89
CA GLY A 28 7.53 -1.95 6.76
C GLY A 28 6.54 -3.12 6.72
N GLN A 29 6.27 -3.76 7.87
CA GLN A 29 5.29 -4.83 7.98
C GLN A 29 3.86 -4.36 7.66
N ARG A 30 3.47 -3.16 8.13
CA ARG A 30 2.17 -2.55 7.77
C ARG A 30 2.03 -2.29 6.27
N LEU A 31 3.13 -1.88 5.63
CA LEU A 31 3.16 -1.70 4.19
C LEU A 31 3.00 -3.04 3.46
N ALA A 32 3.71 -4.08 3.88
CA ALA A 32 3.57 -5.44 3.32
C ALA A 32 2.13 -5.97 3.45
N ALA A 33 1.53 -5.85 4.64
CA ALA A 33 0.14 -6.26 4.88
C ALA A 33 -0.85 -5.47 4.00
N HIS A 34 -0.55 -4.20 3.71
CA HIS A 34 -1.39 -3.40 2.82
C HIS A 34 -1.26 -3.82 1.36
N LEU A 35 -0.04 -4.07 0.87
CA LEU A 35 0.20 -4.62 -0.46
C LEU A 35 -0.54 -5.94 -0.66
N PHE A 36 -0.47 -6.82 0.34
CA PHE A 36 -1.19 -8.09 0.33
C PHE A 36 -2.71 -7.89 0.23
N LYS A 37 -3.29 -6.92 0.95
CA LYS A 37 -4.71 -6.56 0.82
C LYS A 37 -5.07 -6.07 -0.58
N MET A 38 -4.23 -5.25 -1.20
CA MET A 38 -4.49 -4.77 -2.57
C MET A 38 -4.45 -5.90 -3.59
N PHE A 39 -3.49 -6.82 -3.43
CA PHE A 39 -3.40 -8.02 -4.24
C PHE A 39 -4.63 -8.91 -4.12
N LEU A 40 -5.09 -9.18 -2.89
CA LEU A 40 -6.34 -9.92 -2.65
C LEU A 40 -7.58 -9.21 -3.21
N ASN A 41 -7.52 -7.89 -3.38
CA ASN A 41 -8.59 -7.10 -4.00
C ASN A 41 -8.47 -7.03 -5.54
N GLY A 42 -7.55 -7.77 -6.16
CA GLY A 42 -7.44 -7.91 -7.60
C GLY A 42 -6.35 -7.06 -8.27
N LEU A 43 -5.52 -6.33 -7.52
CA LEU A 43 -4.34 -5.66 -8.08
C LEU A 43 -3.20 -6.68 -8.18
N THR A 44 -3.18 -7.44 -9.27
CA THR A 44 -2.27 -8.56 -9.45
C THR A 44 -0.97 -8.18 -10.16
N GLU A 45 -0.92 -7.02 -10.81
CA GLU A 45 0.28 -6.57 -11.52
C GLU A 45 1.19 -5.70 -10.66
N GLN A 46 2.50 -5.83 -10.87
CA GLN A 46 3.52 -5.09 -10.13
C GLN A 46 3.37 -3.57 -10.29
N GLU A 47 3.13 -3.11 -11.51
CA GLU A 47 3.01 -1.68 -11.81
C GLU A 47 1.74 -1.09 -11.21
N GLU A 48 0.62 -1.81 -11.25
CA GLU A 48 -0.64 -1.42 -10.61
C GLU A 48 -0.46 -1.28 -9.10
N LEU A 49 0.20 -2.23 -8.45
CA LEU A 49 0.47 -2.18 -7.01
C LEU A 49 1.39 -1.01 -6.63
N LEU A 50 2.44 -0.76 -7.42
CA LEU A 50 3.33 0.39 -7.21
C LEU A 50 2.58 1.71 -7.40
N HIS A 51 1.78 1.82 -8.46
CA HIS A 51 0.99 3.01 -8.75
C HIS A 51 -0.02 3.28 -7.63
N ALA A 52 -0.82 2.28 -7.26
CA ALA A 52 -1.81 2.38 -6.20
C ALA A 52 -1.17 2.71 -4.84
N ALA A 53 -0.03 2.09 -4.51
CA ALA A 53 0.67 2.35 -3.26
C ALA A 53 1.25 3.77 -3.18
N ARG A 54 1.83 4.28 -4.28
CA ARG A 54 2.43 5.62 -4.38
C ARG A 54 1.40 6.73 -4.36
N ASN A 55 0.30 6.55 -5.10
CA ASN A 55 -0.75 7.56 -5.25
C ASN A 55 -1.79 7.52 -4.13
N ARG A 56 -1.54 6.70 -3.11
CA ARG A 56 -2.41 6.64 -1.96
C ARG A 56 -2.31 7.94 -1.17
N GLY A 57 -3.45 8.63 -1.03
CA GLY A 57 -3.64 9.63 0.01
C GLY A 57 -3.46 9.03 1.42
N PRO A 58 -3.43 9.84 2.48
CA PRO A 58 -3.40 9.33 3.85
C PRO A 58 -4.49 8.26 4.02
N LEU A 59 -4.20 7.15 4.74
CA LEU A 59 -5.28 6.22 5.08
C LEU A 59 -6.23 7.01 5.95
N ILE A 60 -7.33 7.52 5.39
CA ILE A 60 -8.41 8.01 6.22
C ILE A 60 -8.95 6.77 6.92
N PRO A 61 -8.90 6.69 8.26
CA PRO A 61 -9.52 5.58 8.96
C PRO A 61 -11.01 5.51 8.55
N PRO A 62 -11.57 4.30 8.34
CA PRO A 62 -12.99 4.14 8.05
C PRO A 62 -13.78 4.70 9.25
N GLY A 63 -14.21 5.96 9.14
CA GLY A 63 -14.72 6.76 10.26
C GLY A 63 -14.48 8.27 10.13
N GLN A 64 -13.57 8.72 9.26
CA GLN A 64 -13.31 10.16 9.03
C GLN A 64 -13.66 10.66 7.61
N ALA A 65 -14.14 9.79 6.72
CA ALA A 65 -14.67 10.24 5.43
C ALA A 65 -16.03 10.91 5.68
N PHE A 66 -16.16 12.18 5.26
CA PHE A 66 -17.34 13.05 5.33
C PHE A 66 -17.61 13.81 6.64
N GLN A 67 -16.74 14.78 6.94
CA GLN A 67 -17.20 16.07 7.46
C GLN A 67 -16.59 17.20 6.64
N GLN A 68 -17.04 17.36 5.38
CA GLN A 68 -17.00 18.69 4.77
C GLN A 68 -18.33 19.37 5.15
N PRO A 69 -18.32 20.44 5.97
CA PRO A 69 -19.49 21.30 6.03
C PRO A 69 -19.65 21.94 4.65
N LEU A 70 -20.80 21.73 4.03
CA LEU A 70 -21.27 22.55 2.92
C LEU A 70 -21.32 23.99 3.43
N SER A 71 -20.35 24.81 3.06
CA SER A 71 -20.48 26.26 3.21
C SER A 71 -21.53 26.74 2.22
N THR A 72 -22.59 27.32 2.80
CA THR A 72 -23.69 28.07 2.19
C THR A 72 -23.27 29.09 1.15
#